data_AF-A0A7C2XN24-F1
#
_entry.id   AF-A0A7C2XN24-F1
#
_cell.length_a   1.000
_cell.length_b   1.000
_cell.length_c   1.000
_cell.angle_alpha   90.00
_cell.angle_beta   90.00
_cell.angle_gamma   90.00
#
_symmetry.space_group_name_H-M   'P 1'
#
loop_
_entity.id
_entity.type
_entity.pdbx_description
1 polymer ?
#
loop_
_entity_poly.entity_id
_entity_poly.type
_entity_poly.pdbx_seq_one_letter_code
_entity_poly.pdbx_strand_id
1 'polypeptide(L)'
;MQIQLSGKAAEIVKAQVASGIYTDAAAFIADIVLKYETYYRKKLETLNREIAIGLEQANRAECVEFDFDELMQEVDEELGYTDAKS
;
A
#
# COMPACT_ATOMS: atom_id res chain seq x y z
N MET A 1 -28.89 12.26 -2.07
CA MET A 1 -27.94 12.09 -0.96
C MET A 1 -27.23 13.42 -0.74
N GLN A 2 -27.37 14.06 0.42
CA GLN A 2 -26.65 15.29 0.75
C GLN A 2 -25.50 14.94 1.70
N ILE A 3 -24.27 15.13 1.24
CA ILE A 3 -23.06 14.93 2.05
C ILE A 3 -22.54 16.32 2.43
N GLN A 4 -22.46 16.60 3.73
CA GLN A 4 -21.78 17.80 4.21
C GLN A 4 -20.33 17.46 4.52
N LEU A 5 -19.43 18.10 3.78
CA LEU A 5 -17.99 18.01 4.01
C LEU A 5 -17.55 19.14 4.92
N SER A 6 -16.67 18.84 5.86
CA SER A 6 -16.12 19.82 6.80
C SER A 6 -14.60 19.78 6.85
N GLY A 7 -14.01 20.88 7.34
CA GLY A 7 -12.56 21.03 7.50
C GLY A 7 -11.78 20.75 6.21
N LYS A 8 -10.69 20.00 6.36
CA LYS A 8 -9.73 19.71 5.28
C LYS A 8 -10.34 18.99 4.08
N ALA A 9 -11.39 18.18 4.29
CA ALA A 9 -12.08 17.50 3.20
C ALA A 9 -12.78 18.49 2.26
N ALA A 10 -13.41 19.53 2.81
CA ALA A 10 -14.05 20.57 2.00
C ALA A 10 -13.02 21.41 1.21
N GLU A 11 -11.86 21.68 1.81
CA GLU A 11 -10.75 22.40 1.15
C GLU A 11 -10.19 21.62 -0.03
N ILE A 12 -9.91 20.31 0.16
CA ILE A 12 -9.40 19.43 -0.90
C ILE A 12 -10.37 19.36 -2.07
N VAL A 13 -11.66 19.16 -1.80
CA VAL A 13 -12.69 19.06 -2.84
C VAL A 13 -12.78 20.38 -3.62
N LYS A 14 -12.77 21.53 -2.94
CA LYS A 14 -12.76 22.84 -3.61
C LYS A 14 -11.53 23.03 -4.48
N ALA A 15 -10.34 22.64 -4.01
CA ALA A 15 -9.10 22.76 -4.76
C ALA A 15 -9.10 21.89 -6.04
N GLN A 16 -9.66 20.68 -5.97
CA GLN A 16 -9.71 19.75 -7.10
C GLN A 16 -10.77 20.12 -8.15
N VAL A 17 -11.84 20.80 -7.76
CA VAL A 17 -12.77 21.41 -8.71
C VAL A 17 -12.14 22.66 -9.34
N ALA A 18 -11.47 23.50 -8.52
CA ALA A 18 -10.81 24.71 -9.00
C ALA A 18 -9.64 24.44 -9.96
N SER A 19 -8.99 23.28 -9.86
CA SER A 19 -7.93 22.87 -10.79
C SER A 19 -8.45 22.51 -12.18
N GLY A 20 -9.77 22.39 -12.36
CA GLY A 20 -10.40 22.00 -13.62
C GLY A 20 -10.27 20.51 -13.96
N ILE A 21 -9.67 19.70 -13.08
CA ILE A 21 -9.53 18.25 -13.27
C ILE A 21 -10.90 17.57 -13.16
N TYR A 22 -11.77 18.07 -12.27
CA TYR A 22 -13.12 17.55 -12.08
C TYR A 22 -14.14 18.65 -12.34
N THR A 23 -15.23 18.28 -13.03
CA THR A 23 -16.30 19.21 -13.41
C THR A 23 -17.06 19.75 -12.20
N ASP A 24 -17.26 18.92 -11.18
CA ASP A 24 -17.90 19.29 -9.94
C ASP A 24 -17.44 18.40 -8.77
N ALA A 25 -17.89 18.76 -7.56
CA ALA A 25 -17.55 18.03 -6.34
C ALA A 25 -18.07 16.58 -6.35
N ALA A 26 -19.21 16.31 -6.99
CA ALA A 26 -19.81 14.99 -7.00
C ALA A 26 -18.99 14.02 -7.88
N ALA A 27 -18.50 14.50 -9.03
CA ALA A 27 -17.61 13.75 -9.92
C ALA A 27 -16.31 13.35 -9.19
N PHE A 28 -15.71 14.29 -8.46
CA PHE A 28 -14.50 14.01 -7.68
C PHE A 28 -14.75 13.02 -6.54
N ILE A 29 -15.82 13.21 -5.76
CA ILE A 29 -16.15 12.32 -4.63
C ILE A 29 -16.46 10.91 -5.14
N ALA A 30 -17.23 10.78 -6.22
CA ALA A 30 -17.57 9.48 -6.80
C ALA A 30 -16.32 8.72 -7.26
N ASP A 31 -15.41 9.40 -7.96
CA ASP A 31 -14.15 8.82 -8.41
C ASP A 31 -13.26 8.38 -7.24
N ILE A 32 -13.17 9.19 -6.18
CA ILE A 32 -12.43 8.81 -4.97
C ILE A 32 -13.04 7.59 -4.29
N VAL A 33 -14.37 7.52 -4.15
CA VAL A 33 -15.03 6.38 -3.51
C VAL A 33 -14.75 5.09 -4.28
N LEU A 34 -14.83 5.13 -5.60
CA LEU A 34 -14.47 4.01 -6.49
C LEU A 34 -13.00 3.60 -6.35
N LYS A 35 -12.09 4.59 -6.34
CA LYS A 35 -10.66 4.35 -6.14
C LYS A 35 -10.35 3.76 -4.77
N TYR A 36 -11.02 4.25 -3.73
CA TYR A 36 -10.89 3.73 -2.37
C TYR A 36 -11.31 2.25 -2.33
N GLU A 37 -12.51 1.93 -2.80
CA GLU A 37 -12.99 0.54 -2.82
C GLU A 37 -12.04 -0.37 -3.61
N THR A 38 -11.58 0.09 -4.78
CA THR A 38 -10.64 -0.66 -5.61
C THR A 38 -9.28 -0.84 -4.91
N TYR A 39 -8.78 0.20 -4.23
CA TYR A 39 -7.51 0.15 -3.51
C TYR A 39 -7.57 -0.86 -2.36
N TYR A 40 -8.62 -0.82 -1.53
CA TYR A 40 -8.77 -1.75 -0.42
C TYR A 40 -9.00 -3.18 -0.88
N ARG A 41 -9.80 -3.38 -1.93
CA ARG A 41 -9.98 -4.69 -2.55
C ARG A 41 -8.65 -5.26 -3.05
N LYS A 42 -7.90 -4.48 -3.83
CA LYS A 42 -6.57 -4.89 -4.33
C LYS A 42 -5.60 -5.20 -3.20
N LYS A 43 -5.56 -4.36 -2.15
CA LYS A 43 -4.69 -4.57 -0.99
C LYS A 43 -5.00 -5.88 -0.29
N LEU A 44 -6.29 -6.17 -0.09
CA LEU A 44 -6.74 -7.40 0.54
C LEU A 44 -6.45 -8.63 -0.35
N GLU A 45 -6.70 -8.53 -1.65
CA GLU A 45 -6.37 -9.58 -2.63
C GLU A 45 -4.86 -9.90 -2.63
N THR A 46 -4.00 -8.88 -2.66
CA THR A 46 -2.55 -9.05 -2.57
C THR A 46 -2.16 -9.70 -1.26
N LEU A 47 -2.66 -9.22 -0.12
CA LEU A 47 -2.34 -9.80 1.18
C LEU A 47 -2.73 -11.28 1.25
N ASN A 48 -3.96 -11.61 0.83
CA ASN A 48 -4.45 -12.98 0.83
C ASN A 48 -3.63 -13.88 -0.08
N ARG A 49 -3.20 -13.37 -1.24
CA ARG A 49 -2.31 -14.09 -2.16
C ARG A 49 -0.96 -14.40 -1.50
N GLU A 50 -0.30 -13.41 -0.90
CA GLU A 50 1.01 -13.63 -0.26
C GLU A 50 0.91 -14.58 0.94
N ILE A 51 -0.16 -14.49 1.74
CA ILE A 51 -0.44 -15.44 2.82
C ILE A 51 -0.62 -16.86 2.25
N ALA A 52 -1.38 -17.02 1.17
CA ALA A 52 -1.59 -18.32 0.54
C ALA A 52 -0.27 -18.94 0.06
N ILE A 53 0.61 -18.14 -0.55
CA ILE A 53 1.96 -18.58 -0.95
C ILE A 53 2.75 -19.07 0.27
N GLY A 54 2.80 -18.28 1.35
CA GLY A 54 3.51 -18.67 2.57
C GLY A 54 2.95 -19.95 3.22
N LEU A 55 1.63 -20.13 3.20
CA LEU A 55 0.98 -21.36 3.67
C LEU A 55 1.33 -22.56 2.80
N GLU A 56 1.37 -22.41 1.48
CA GLU A 56 1.79 -23.48 0.57
C GLU A 56 3.26 -23.87 0.77
N GLN A 57 4.15 -22.89 0.97
CA GLN A 57 5.56 -23.12 1.30
C GLN A 57 5.71 -23.87 2.63
N ALA A 58 4.97 -23.45 3.66
CA ALA A 58 4.93 -24.15 4.94
C ALA A 58 4.44 -25.60 4.81
N ASN A 59 3.39 -25.83 4.03
CA ASN A 59 2.87 -27.18 3.76
C ASN A 59 3.88 -28.06 3.00
N ARG A 60 4.76 -27.46 2.20
CA ARG A 60 5.87 -28.16 1.52
C ARG A 60 7.11 -28.34 2.40
N ALA A 61 7.06 -27.90 3.66
CA ALA A 61 8.19 -27.86 4.59
C ALA A 61 9.39 -27.04 4.07
N GLU A 62 9.12 -25.98 3.29
CA GLU A 62 10.12 -25.03 2.79
C GLU A 62 10.41 -23.89 3.79
N CYS A 63 9.93 -23.98 5.02
CA CYS A 63 10.26 -23.03 6.07
C CYS A 63 11.65 -23.32 6.64
N VAL A 64 12.48 -22.28 6.71
CA VAL A 64 13.77 -22.28 7.41
C VAL A 64 13.62 -21.62 8.79
N GLU A 65 14.57 -21.87 9.67
CA GLU A 65 14.66 -21.14 10.94
C GLU A 65 14.98 -19.67 10.64
N PHE A 66 14.31 -18.76 11.33
CA PHE A 66 14.51 -17.33 11.12
C PHE A 66 15.62 -16.82 12.03
N ASP A 67 16.76 -16.48 11.44
CA ASP A 67 17.85 -15.75 12.10
C ASP A 67 17.88 -14.32 11.57
N PHE A 68 17.68 -13.36 12.48
CA PHE A 68 17.66 -11.95 12.12
C PHE A 68 19.06 -11.40 11.82
N ASP A 69 20.07 -11.87 12.54
CA ASP A 69 21.44 -11.36 12.40
C ASP A 69 22.05 -11.85 11.08
N GLU A 70 21.81 -13.11 10.72
CA GLU A 70 22.19 -13.68 9.42
C GLU A 70 21.51 -12.93 8.27
N LEU A 71 20.19 -12.71 8.36
CA LEU A 71 19.45 -11.97 7.34
C LEU A 71 19.96 -10.53 7.15
N MET A 72 20.26 -9.83 8.24
CA MET A 72 20.77 -8.47 8.16
C MET A 72 22.16 -8.43 7.54
N GLN A 73 23.01 -9.42 7.82
CA GLN A 73 24.31 -9.55 7.18
C GLN A 73 24.18 -9.78 5.68
N GLU A 74 23.28 -10.67 5.23
CA GLU A 74 23.01 -10.90 3.80
C GLU A 74 22.54 -9.62 3.10
N VAL A 75 21.64 -8.87 3.73
CA VAL A 75 21.14 -7.59 3.18
C VAL A 75 22.26 -6.54 3.07
N ASP A 76 23.13 -6.44 4.07
CA ASP A 76 24.27 -5.52 4.06
C ASP A 76 25.30 -5.90 2.97
N GLU A 77 25.50 -7.20 2.73
CA GLU A 77 26.34 -7.72 1.63
C GLU A 77 25.73 -7.43 0.25
N GLU A 78 24.42 -7.64 0.05
CA GLU A 78 23.72 -7.35 -1.21
C GLU A 78 23.69 -5.85 -1.55
N LEU A 79 23.57 -4.99 -0.54
CA LEU A 79 23.53 -3.54 -0.70
C LEU A 79 24.93 -2.90 -0.77
N GLY A 80 25.99 -3.68 -0.61
CA GLY A 80 27.38 -3.23 -0.74
C GLY A 80 27.85 -2.33 0.41
N TYR A 81 27.28 -2.49 1.61
CA TYR A 81 27.72 -1.77 2.81
C TYR A 81 28.97 -2.40 3.47
N THR A 82 29.46 -3.51 2.93
CA THR A 82 30.59 -4.30 3.46
C THR A 82 31.99 -3.81 3.08
N ASP A 83 32.17 -2.52 2.78
CA ASP A 83 33.50 -1.90 2.66
C ASP A 83 33.57 -0.55 3.41
N ALA A 84 33.43 -0.59 4.74
CA ALA A 84 33.83 0.52 5.59
C ALA A 84 34.19 0.07 7.02
N LYS A 85 35.07 -0.94 7.16
CA LYS A 85 35.95 -1.16 8.33
C LYS A 85 36.76 -2.44 8.13
N SER A 86 37.96 -2.34 7.56
CA SER A 86 39.22 -2.20 8.30
C SER A 86 40.43 -2.52 7.42
#